data_AF-A0A8H7DW45-F1
#
_entry.id   AF-A0A8H7DW45-F1
#
_cell.length_a   1.000
_cell.length_b   1.000
_cell.length_c   1.000
_cell.angle_alpha   90.00
_cell.angle_beta   90.00
_cell.angle_gamma   90.00
#
_symmetry.space_group_name_H-M   'P 1'
#
loop_
_entity.id
_entity.type
_entity.pdbx_description
1 polymer ?
#
loop_
_entity_poly.entity_id
_entity_poly.type
_entity_poly.pdbx_seq_one_letter_code
_entity_poly.pdbx_strand_id
1 'polypeptide(L)'
;MAIYCDRKDVVACAPTGSGKTLSFWIPLIMAQADGLKKIMIVVTPLNLLGQQNVNELALAHIRAVSVNSENNSASLWKLDNFTLALVYHQLARMSSVQR
;
A
#
# COMPACT_ATOMS: atom_id res chain seq x y z
N MET A 1 9.20 10.63 -10.75
CA MET A 1 8.92 10.70 -12.20
C MET A 1 8.85 9.35 -12.87
N ALA A 2 9.83 8.45 -12.70
CA ALA A 2 9.81 7.13 -13.34
C ALA A 2 8.49 6.34 -13.15
N ILE A 3 7.91 6.32 -11.94
CA ILE A 3 6.66 5.58 -11.66
C ILE A 3 5.42 6.31 -12.19
N TYR A 4 5.31 7.62 -11.98
CA TYR A 4 4.09 8.38 -12.29
C TYR A 4 4.02 8.85 -13.75
N CYS A 5 5.08 9.49 -14.24
CA CYS A 5 5.12 10.06 -15.59
C CYS A 5 5.50 9.00 -16.63
N ASP A 6 6.57 8.25 -16.38
CA ASP A 6 7.11 7.31 -17.38
C ASP A 6 6.48 5.91 -17.28
N ARG A 7 5.73 5.62 -16.21
CA ARG A 7 5.09 4.31 -15.95
C ARG A 7 6.06 3.12 -16.01
N LYS A 8 7.28 3.30 -15.49
CA LYS A 8 8.33 2.27 -15.48
C LYS A 8 8.24 1.41 -14.21
N ASP A 9 8.62 0.15 -14.36
CA ASP A 9 8.95 -0.73 -13.23
C ASP A 9 10.28 -0.30 -12.62
N VAL A 10 10.30 -0.13 -11.29
CA VAL A 10 11.47 0.41 -10.57
C VAL A 10 11.83 -0.50 -9.41
N VAL A 11 13.09 -0.95 -9.39
CA VAL A 11 13.71 -1.56 -8.21
C VAL A 11 14.60 -0.50 -7.57
N ALA A 12 14.31 -0.14 -6.33
CA ALA A 12 15.05 0.89 -5.59
C ALA A 12 15.66 0.31 -4.31
N CYS A 13 16.90 0.68 -4.03
CA CYS A 13 17.57 0.41 -2.76
C CYS A 13 17.94 1.75 -2.11
N ALA A 14 17.53 1.95 -0.86
CA ALA A 14 17.84 3.17 -0.13
C ALA A 14 17.92 2.87 1.38
N PRO A 15 18.74 3.60 2.15
CA PRO A 15 18.91 3.36 3.59
C PRO A 15 17.62 3.64 4.38
N THR A 16 17.53 3.14 5.61
CA THR A 16 16.44 3.50 6.53
C THR A 16 16.44 5.02 6.77
N GLY A 17 15.26 5.61 6.97
CA GLY A 17 15.12 7.06 7.11
C GLY A 17 15.19 7.87 5.80
N SER A 18 15.52 7.26 4.66
CA SER A 18 15.64 7.97 3.37
C SER A 18 14.30 8.34 2.70
N GLY A 19 13.16 8.14 3.37
CA GLY A 19 11.85 8.42 2.80
C GLY A 19 11.34 7.39 1.78
N LYS A 20 11.77 6.12 1.86
CA LYS A 20 11.25 5.03 0.99
C LYS A 20 9.72 4.94 1.01
N THR A 21 9.12 5.00 2.20
CA THR A 21 7.67 4.93 2.37
C THR A 21 6.96 6.07 1.63
N LEU A 22 7.47 7.30 1.78
CA LEU A 22 6.93 8.48 1.10
C LEU A 22 7.05 8.37 -0.43
N SER A 23 8.09 7.70 -0.93
CA SER A 23 8.30 7.49 -2.37
C SER A 23 7.16 6.69 -3.02
N PHE A 24 6.47 5.83 -2.27
CA PHE A 24 5.26 5.16 -2.74
C PHE A 24 4.07 6.12 -2.80
N TRP A 25 3.91 7.02 -1.84
CA TRP A 25 2.74 7.91 -1.77
C TRP A 25 2.73 9.04 -2.80
N ILE A 26 3.91 9.54 -3.19
CA ILE A 26 4.02 10.67 -4.12
C ILE A 26 3.23 10.46 -5.43
N PRO A 27 3.36 9.32 -6.16
CA PRO A 27 2.54 9.05 -7.34
C PRO A 27 1.02 9.08 -7.11
N LEU A 28 0.55 8.69 -5.92
CA LEU A 28 -0.88 8.71 -5.58
C LEU A 28 -1.38 10.14 -5.39
N ILE A 29 -0.60 10.96 -4.69
CA ILE A 29 -0.90 12.38 -4.47
C ILE A 29 -0.88 13.15 -5.79
N MET A 30 0.10 12.87 -6.67
CA MET A 30 0.15 13.45 -8.01
C MET A 30 -1.08 13.05 -8.85
N ALA A 31 -1.49 11.78 -8.80
CA ALA A 31 -2.72 11.33 -9.48
C ALA A 31 -3.96 12.09 -8.98
N GLN A 32 -4.09 12.30 -7.67
CA GLN A 32 -5.18 13.08 -7.10
C GLN A 32 -5.14 14.56 -7.52
N ALA A 33 -3.96 15.17 -7.52
CA ALA A 33 -3.77 16.56 -7.95
C ALA A 33 -4.15 16.77 -9.42
N ASP A 34 -3.89 15.76 -10.27
CA ASP A 34 -4.30 15.74 -11.68
C ASP A 34 -5.77 15.34 -11.89
N GLY A 35 -6.56 15.19 -10.82
CA GLY A 35 -7.98 14.82 -10.87
C GLY A 35 -8.24 13.36 -11.27
N LEU A 36 -7.22 12.51 -11.24
CA LEU A 36 -7.33 11.10 -11.63
C LEU A 36 -7.81 10.24 -10.47
N LYS A 37 -8.85 9.44 -10.71
CA LYS A 37 -9.28 8.38 -9.79
C LYS A 37 -8.38 7.16 -9.98
N LYS A 38 -7.35 7.03 -9.14
CA LYS A 38 -6.41 5.89 -9.14
C LYS A 38 -6.40 5.21 -7.78
N ILE A 39 -6.18 3.90 -7.80
CA ILE A 39 -5.90 3.10 -6.62
C ILE A 39 -4.42 2.73 -6.65
N MET A 40 -3.77 2.83 -5.50
CA MET A 40 -2.46 2.26 -5.27
C MET A 40 -2.60 0.97 -4.45
N ILE A 41 -1.80 -0.04 -4.79
CA ILE A 41 -1.72 -1.29 -4.04
C ILE A 41 -0.31 -1.42 -3.51
N VAL A 42 -0.15 -1.48 -2.19
CA VAL A 42 1.15 -1.73 -1.55
C VAL A 42 1.10 -3.09 -0.90
N VAL A 43 2.01 -3.97 -1.29
CA VAL A 43 2.13 -5.31 -0.72
C VAL A 43 3.20 -5.31 0.37
N THR A 44 2.87 -5.74 1.58
CA THR A 44 3.89 -5.92 2.62
C THR A 44 3.70 -7.21 3.43
N PRO A 45 4.77 -7.76 4.04
CA PRO A 45 4.72 -9.05 4.73
C PRO A 45 4.16 -8.99 6.16
N LEU A 46 4.08 -7.81 6.81
CA LEU A 46 3.71 -7.68 8.23
C LEU A 46 2.41 -6.88 8.42
N ASN A 47 1.38 -7.51 8.99
CA ASN A 47 0.07 -6.87 9.26
C ASN A 47 0.19 -5.57 10.06
N LEU A 48 1.09 -5.52 11.04
CA LEU A 48 1.30 -4.34 11.88
C LEU A 48 1.75 -3.11 11.07
N LEU A 49 2.62 -3.32 10.07
CA LEU A 49 3.10 -2.24 9.20
C LEU A 49 1.95 -1.66 8.36
N GLY A 50 0.94 -2.46 8.05
CA GLY A 50 -0.23 -1.96 7.35
C GLY A 50 -1.11 -1.06 8.12
N GLN A 51 -1.45 -1.48 9.34
CA GLN A 51 -2.25 -0.63 10.20
C GLN A 51 -1.51 0.67 10.54
N GLN A 52 -0.18 0.61 10.73
CA GLN A 52 0.64 1.82 10.89
C GLN A 52 0.54 2.75 9.68
N ASN A 53 0.72 2.23 8.46
CA ASN A 53 0.58 3.03 7.24
C ASN A 53 -0.84 3.61 7.07
N VAL A 54 -1.91 2.84 7.37
CA VAL A 54 -3.29 3.37 7.34
C VAL A 54 -3.44 4.56 8.29
N ASN A 55 -2.93 4.42 9.52
CA ASN A 55 -3.01 5.48 10.53
C ASN A 55 -2.22 6.73 10.11
N GLU A 56 -1.01 6.57 9.57
CA GLU A 56 -0.20 7.68 9.07
C GLU A 56 -0.89 8.41 7.91
N LEU A 57 -1.51 7.66 7.00
CA LEU A 57 -2.23 8.24 5.86
C LEU A 57 -3.52 8.94 6.27
N ALA A 58 -4.19 8.45 7.33
CA ALA A 58 -5.33 9.13 7.90
C ALA A 58 -4.98 10.52 8.43
N LEU A 59 -3.78 10.70 9.04
CA LEU A 59 -3.27 12.02 9.45
C LEU A 59 -3.08 12.95 8.25
N ALA A 60 -2.76 12.41 7.08
CA ALA A 60 -2.65 13.14 5.82
C ALA A 60 -3.99 13.27 5.06
N HIS A 61 -5.12 12.89 5.67
CA HIS A 61 -6.45 12.88 5.04
C HIS A 61 -6.55 11.98 3.78
N ILE A 62 -5.65 11.00 3.66
CA ILE A 62 -5.65 10.02 2.57
C ILE A 62 -6.40 8.78 3.03
N ARG A 63 -7.50 8.46 2.34
CA ARG A 63 -8.29 7.24 2.61
C ARG A 63 -7.51 5.99 2.20
N ALA A 64 -7.20 5.15 3.18
CA ALA A 64 -6.51 3.88 3.01
C ALA A 64 -7.21 2.74 3.75
N VAL A 65 -7.06 1.52 3.25
CA VAL A 65 -7.53 0.31 3.94
C VAL A 65 -6.44 -0.76 3.98
N SER A 66 -6.29 -1.42 5.12
CA SER A 66 -5.46 -2.62 5.25
C SER A 66 -6.30 -3.85 4.95
N VAL A 67 -5.89 -4.64 3.95
CA VAL A 67 -6.58 -5.84 3.48
C VAL A 67 -5.89 -7.09 4.02
N ASN A 68 -6.65 -7.95 4.68
CA ASN A 68 -6.20 -9.22 5.24
C ASN A 68 -7.21 -10.34 4.93
N SER A 69 -6.96 -11.56 5.40
CA SER A 69 -7.85 -12.70 5.19
C SER A 69 -9.25 -12.53 5.77
N GLU A 70 -9.43 -11.66 6.77
CA GLU A 70 -10.70 -11.48 7.48
C GLU A 70 -11.63 -10.50 6.76
N ASN A 71 -11.08 -9.49 6.08
CA ASN A 71 -11.87 -8.42 5.44
C ASN A 71 -11.83 -8.42 3.90
N ASN A 72 -11.05 -9.32 3.28
CA ASN A 72 -10.95 -9.41 1.83
C ASN A 72 -12.26 -9.91 1.19
N SER A 73 -13.02 -8.98 0.62
CA SER A 73 -14.31 -9.23 0.00
C SER A 73 -14.46 -8.43 -1.29
N ALA A 74 -15.22 -8.94 -2.27
CA ALA A 74 -15.44 -8.26 -3.56
C ALA A 74 -16.06 -6.85 -3.40
N SER A 75 -16.85 -6.64 -2.35
CA SER A 75 -17.44 -5.33 -2.01
C SER A 75 -16.40 -4.29 -1.60
N LEU A 76 -15.30 -4.71 -0.97
CA LEU A 76 -14.20 -3.81 -0.61
C LEU A 76 -13.60 -3.16 -1.86
N TRP A 77 -13.50 -3.91 -2.95
CA TRP A 77 -12.87 -3.49 -4.21
C TRP A 77 -13.78 -2.67 -5.13
N LYS A 78 -15.05 -2.47 -4.78
CA LYS A 78 -15.95 -1.61 -5.54
C LYS A 78 -15.49 -0.16 -5.38
N LEU A 79 -14.95 0.41 -6.46
CA LEU A 79 -14.38 1.75 -6.52
C LEU A 79 -15.43 2.79 -6.08
N ASP A 80 -15.20 3.38 -4.91
CA ASP A 80 -15.68 4.67 -4.38
C ASP A 80 -15.18 4.88 -2.93
N ASN A 81 -14.74 3.80 -2.27
CA ASN A 81 -14.50 3.77 -0.84
C ASN A 81 -13.09 4.21 -0.37
N PHE A 82 -12.03 4.12 -1.19
CA PHE A 82 -10.67 4.52 -0.80
C PHE A 82 -9.74 4.80 -1.98
N THR A 83 -8.64 5.50 -1.70
CA THR A 83 -7.61 5.84 -2.70
C THR A 83 -6.42 4.86 -2.64
N LEU A 84 -6.25 4.14 -1.53
CA LEU A 84 -5.15 3.20 -1.32
C LEU A 84 -5.63 1.88 -0.70
N ALA A 85 -5.20 0.76 -1.29
CA ALA A 85 -5.27 -0.57 -0.66
C ALA A 85 -3.88 -1.03 -0.24
N LEU A 86 -3.73 -1.42 1.02
CA LEU A 86 -2.54 -2.07 1.52
C LEU A 86 -2.84 -3.57 1.65
N VAL A 87 -2.21 -4.40 0.84
CA VAL A 87 -2.47 -5.84 0.80
C VAL A 87 -1.34 -6.57 1.51
N TYR A 88 -1.69 -7.49 2.41
CA TYR A 88 -0.70 -8.30 3.11
C TYR A 88 -0.85 -9.73 2.66
N HIS A 89 0.26 -10.33 2.22
CA HIS A 89 0.33 -11.76 2.03
C HIS A 89 1.01 -12.36 3.25
N GLN A 90 0.19 -12.89 4.18
CA GLN A 90 0.71 -13.76 5.20
C GLN A 90 1.13 -15.06 4.51
N LEU A 91 2.42 -15.22 4.24
CA LEU A 91 2.99 -16.56 4.09
C LEU A 91 2.61 -17.29 5.37
N ALA A 92 1.69 -18.25 5.25
CA ALA A 92 1.33 -19.14 6.32
C ALA A 92 2.64 -19.59 6.97
N ARG A 93 2.75 -19.45 8.30
CA ARG A 93 3.85 -20.09 9.02
C ARG A 93 3.87 -21.53 8.55
N MET A 94 4.91 -21.96 7.84
CA MET A 94 5.30 -23.37 7.83
C MET A 94 5.50 -23.70 9.31
N SER A 95 4.47 -24.30 9.90
CA SER A 95 4.56 -24.92 11.21
C SER A 95 5.72 -25.89 11.14
N SER A 96 6.79 -25.54 11.86
CA SER A 96 7.82 -26.42 12.38
C SER A 96 7.74 -27.86 11.89
N VAL A 97 8.72 -28.26 11.07
CA VAL A 97 9.24 -29.62 11.05
C VAL A 97 9.42 -30.05 12.50
N GLN A 98 8.47 -30.84 13.01
CA GLN A 98 8.66 -31.63 14.22
C GLN A 98 9.69 -32.70 13.84
N ARG A 99 10.83 -32.65 14.53
CA ARG A 99 11.87 -33.67 14.50
C ARG A 99 11.36 -34.96 15.13
#